data_AF-A0A969BPG3-F1
#
_entry.id   AF-A0A969BPG3-F1
#
_cell.length_a   1.000
_cell.length_b   1.000
_cell.length_c   1.000
_cell.angle_alpha   90.00
_cell.angle_beta   90.00
_cell.angle_gamma   90.00
#
_symmetry.space_group_name_H-M   'P 1'
#
loop_
_entity.id
_entity.type
_entity.pdbx_description
1 polymer ?
#
loop_
_entity_poly.entity_id
_entity_poly.type
_entity_poly.pdbx_seq_one_letter_code
_entity_poly.pdbx_strand_id
1 'polypeptide(L)'
;MSVHAVISAVTEKIEKRSREDRRRYLDRIEQAVARQPKRKALGCANIAHGFAACNPHDKDMLRNGAGPNLGIVTAFNDMLSAHQPFETYPAIIRD
;
A
#
# COMPACT_ATOMS: atom_id res chain seq x y z
N MET A 1 -26.02 -15.43 1.64
CA MET A 1 -25.79 -16.01 0.29
C MET A 1 -25.03 -17.31 0.47
N SER A 2 -25.39 -18.37 -0.26
CA SER A 2 -24.64 -19.63 -0.28
C SER A 2 -23.37 -19.46 -1.12
N VAL A 3 -22.21 -19.82 -0.58
CA VAL A 3 -20.94 -19.81 -1.33
C VAL A 3 -20.86 -21.10 -2.16
N HIS A 4 -20.45 -20.99 -3.42
CA HIS A 4 -20.28 -22.14 -4.31
C HIS A 4 -19.33 -23.18 -3.70
N ALA A 5 -19.71 -24.46 -3.72
CA ALA A 5 -19.01 -25.53 -3.00
C ALA A 5 -17.50 -25.61 -3.32
N VAL A 6 -17.13 -25.43 -4.59
CA VAL A 6 -15.72 -25.41 -5.01
C VAL A 6 -14.96 -24.25 -4.40
N ILE A 7 -15.57 -23.06 -4.29
CA ILE A 7 -14.94 -21.89 -3.67
C ILE A 7 -14.69 -22.15 -2.18
N SER A 8 -15.66 -22.74 -1.47
CA SER A 8 -15.49 -23.12 -0.06
C SER A 8 -14.31 -24.08 0.14
N ALA A 9 -14.27 -25.16 -0.64
CA ALA A 9 -13.23 -26.17 -0.53
C ALA A 9 -11.83 -25.62 -0.84
N VAL A 10 -11.71 -24.73 -1.83
CA VAL A 10 -10.44 -24.06 -2.15
C VAL A 10 -10.01 -23.11 -1.03
N THR A 11 -10.94 -22.32 -0.48
CA THR A 11 -10.67 -21.41 0.65
C THR A 11 -10.18 -22.19 1.86
N GLU A 12 -10.87 -23.25 2.28
CA GLU A 12 -10.47 -24.09 3.41
C GLU A 12 -9.07 -24.70 3.20
N LYS A 13 -8.77 -25.16 1.98
CA LYS A 13 -7.45 -25.70 1.64
C LYS A 13 -6.35 -24.64 1.77
N ILE A 14 -6.62 -23.40 1.33
CA ILE A 14 -5.68 -22.29 1.45
C ILE A 14 -5.49 -21.91 2.92
N GLU A 15 -6.56 -21.78 3.69
CA GLU A 15 -6.50 -21.46 5.13
C GLU A 15 -5.69 -22.50 5.89
N LYS A 16 -5.94 -23.79 5.65
CA LYS A 16 -5.21 -24.87 6.31
C LYS A 16 -3.73 -24.85 5.96
N ARG A 17 -3.39 -24.73 4.68
CA ARG A 17 -1.99 -24.72 4.21
C ARG A 17 -1.22 -23.49 4.69
N SER A 18 -1.87 -22.34 4.76
CA SER A 18 -1.22 -21.06 5.05
C SER A 18 -1.25 -20.67 6.53
N ARG A 19 -1.78 -21.52 7.43
CA ARG A 19 -2.05 -21.16 8.84
C ARG A 19 -0.83 -20.58 9.56
N GLU A 20 0.32 -21.25 9.51
CA GLU A 20 1.52 -20.77 10.19
C GLU A 20 2.12 -19.51 9.55
N ASP A 21 2.22 -19.48 8.23
CA ASP A 21 2.73 -18.31 7.49
C ASP A 21 1.87 -17.09 7.73
N ARG A 22 0.54 -17.27 7.71
CA ARG A 22 -0.41 -16.19 7.97
C ARG A 22 -0.27 -15.69 9.40
N ARG A 23 -0.11 -16.57 10.40
CA ARG A 23 0.15 -16.17 11.79
C ARG A 23 1.42 -15.33 11.88
N ARG A 24 2.54 -15.84 11.36
CA ARG A 24 3.83 -15.11 11.36
C ARG A 24 3.73 -13.74 10.66
N TYR A 25 3.00 -13.67 9.56
CA TYR A 25 2.76 -12.40 8.87
C TYR A 25 1.98 -11.42 9.76
N LEU A 26 0.88 -11.87 10.36
CA LEU A 26 0.05 -11.01 11.23
C LEU A 26 0.83 -10.55 12.47
N ASP A 27 1.62 -11.42 13.09
CA ASP A 27 2.48 -11.07 14.23
C ASP A 27 3.48 -9.96 13.85
N ARG A 28 4.06 -10.02 12.64
CA ARG A 28 4.95 -8.97 12.14
C ARG A 28 4.22 -7.65 11.91
N ILE A 29 2.99 -7.69 11.38
CA ILE A 29 2.18 -6.48 11.19
C ILE A 29 1.86 -5.84 12.53
N GLU A 30 1.44 -6.62 13.52
CA GLU A 30 1.14 -6.11 14.87
C GLU A 30 2.38 -5.46 15.51
N GLN A 31 3.54 -6.10 15.41
CA GLN A 31 4.80 -5.53 15.88
C GLN A 31 5.18 -4.23 15.13
N ALA A 32 4.91 -4.16 13.83
CA ALA A 32 5.18 -2.96 13.03
C ALA A 32 4.26 -1.80 13.40
N VAL A 33 2.98 -2.07 13.64
CA VAL A 33 2.01 -1.07 14.13
C VAL A 33 2.47 -0.51 15.48
N ALA A 34 2.90 -1.36 16.41
CA ALA A 34 3.41 -0.93 17.71
C ALA A 34 4.64 -0.02 17.61
N ARG A 35 5.49 -0.21 16.59
CA ARG A 35 6.71 0.60 16.38
C ARG A 35 6.45 1.98 15.76
N GLN A 36 5.26 2.19 15.19
CA GLN A 36 4.82 3.38 14.45
C GLN A 36 5.71 3.74 13.23
N PRO A 37 5.16 4.33 12.16
CA PRO A 37 5.96 4.75 11.01
C PRO A 37 6.96 5.86 11.36
N LYS A 38 8.26 5.63 11.12
CA LYS A 38 9.32 6.62 11.35
C LYS A 38 9.44 7.65 10.21
N ARG A 39 8.34 8.24 9.76
CA ARG A 39 8.34 9.22 8.65
C ARG A 39 9.23 10.44 8.94
N LYS A 40 9.27 10.89 10.20
CA LYS A 40 10.10 12.04 10.63
C LYS A 40 11.61 11.81 10.48
N ALA A 41 12.05 10.56 10.31
CA ALA A 41 13.46 10.24 10.06
C ALA A 41 13.84 10.35 8.56
N LEU A 42 12.87 10.49 7.66
CA LEU A 42 13.12 10.68 6.24
C LEU A 42 13.46 12.15 5.94
N GLY A 43 14.41 12.37 5.04
CA GLY A 43 14.69 13.72 4.54
C GLY A 43 13.50 14.30 3.77
N CYS A 44 13.38 15.63 3.76
CA CYS A 44 12.27 16.36 3.14
C CYS A 44 12.01 15.96 1.68
N ALA A 45 13.07 15.69 0.90
CA ALA A 45 12.94 15.25 -0.49
C ALA A 45 12.21 13.91 -0.62
N ASN A 46 12.48 12.95 0.25
CA ASN A 46 11.83 11.63 0.23
C ASN A 46 10.36 11.74 0.63
N ILE A 47 10.05 12.61 1.59
CA ILE A 47 8.67 12.89 2.02
C ILE A 47 7.89 13.56 0.88
N ALA A 48 8.46 14.59 0.26
CA ALA A 48 7.83 15.30 -0.85
C ALA A 48 7.56 14.36 -2.03
N HIS A 49 8.53 13.52 -2.38
CA HIS A 49 8.40 12.56 -3.48
C HIS A 49 7.33 11.51 -3.18
N GLY A 50 7.34 10.92 -2.00
CA GLY A 50 6.37 9.89 -1.61
C GLY A 50 4.92 10.38 -1.54
N PHE A 51 4.70 11.70 -1.37
CA PHE A 51 3.36 12.28 -1.25
C PHE A 51 2.89 12.95 -2.54
N ALA A 52 3.74 13.11 -3.55
CA ALA A 52 3.47 13.95 -4.73
C ALA A 52 2.16 13.54 -5.44
N ALA A 53 1.99 12.24 -5.69
CA ALA A 53 0.85 11.66 -6.38
C ALA A 53 -0.36 11.37 -5.48
N CYS A 54 -0.28 11.63 -4.17
CA CYS A 54 -1.41 11.45 -3.26
C CYS A 54 -2.48 12.52 -3.50
N ASN A 55 -3.75 12.16 -3.33
CA ASN A 55 -4.85 13.12 -3.33
C ASN A 55 -4.75 14.07 -2.09
N PRO A 56 -5.49 15.18 -2.06
CA PRO A 56 -5.39 16.16 -0.98
C PRO A 56 -5.65 15.60 0.43
N HIS A 57 -6.67 14.74 0.57
CA HIS A 57 -7.01 14.12 1.86
C HIS A 57 -5.85 13.25 2.38
N ASP A 58 -5.27 12.42 1.51
CA ASP A 58 -4.16 11.54 1.88
C ASP A 58 -2.91 12.36 2.19
N LYS A 59 -2.64 13.46 1.47
CA LYS A 59 -1.54 14.39 1.79
C LYS A 59 -1.67 14.97 3.20
N ASP A 60 -2.86 15.39 3.60
CA ASP A 60 -3.10 15.93 4.94
C ASP A 60 -2.91 14.87 6.04
N MET A 61 -3.42 13.65 5.81
CA MET A 61 -3.19 12.51 6.71
C MET A 61 -1.71 12.13 6.81
N LEU A 62 -0.96 12.21 5.70
CA LEU A 62 0.46 11.88 5.65
C LEU A 62 1.34 12.96 6.29
N ARG A 63 0.95 14.23 6.19
CA ARG A 63 1.65 15.38 6.76
C ARG A 63 1.45 15.48 8.27
N ASN A 64 0.22 15.31 8.73
CA ASN A 64 -0.19 15.63 10.10
C ASN A 64 -0.64 14.41 10.93
N GLY A 65 -0.88 13.27 10.29
CA GLY A 65 -1.45 12.08 10.92
C GLY A 65 -0.45 10.96 11.23
N ALA A 66 -0.93 9.96 11.96
CA ALA A 66 -0.20 8.74 12.34
C ALA A 66 -0.63 7.50 11.55
N GLY A 67 -1.39 7.66 10.46
CA GLY A 67 -1.89 6.52 9.66
C GLY A 67 -0.73 5.73 9.02
N PRO A 68 -0.86 4.41 8.81
CA PRO A 68 0.19 3.60 8.16
C PRO A 68 0.24 3.83 6.64
N ASN A 69 1.38 3.53 6.00
CA ASN A 69 1.47 3.35 4.55
C ASN A 69 1.51 1.85 4.25
N LEU A 70 0.52 1.35 3.52
CA LEU A 70 0.45 -0.05 3.11
C LEU A 70 0.84 -0.17 1.63
N GLY A 71 2.01 -0.75 1.38
CA GLY A 71 2.41 -1.12 0.01
C GLY A 71 1.75 -2.43 -0.39
N ILE A 72 0.94 -2.41 -1.45
CA ILE A 72 0.41 -3.63 -2.07
C ILE A 72 1.30 -3.96 -3.26
N VAL A 73 2.05 -5.05 -3.15
CA VAL A 73 2.83 -5.58 -4.27
C VAL A 73 1.96 -6.58 -5.01
N THR A 74 1.61 -6.24 -6.24
CA THR A 74 0.79 -7.07 -7.13
C THR A 74 1.46 -7.13 -8.51
N ALA A 75 1.29 -8.26 -9.20
CA ALA A 75 1.76 -8.43 -10.58
C ALA A 75 1.03 -7.52 -11.58
N PHE A 76 -0.08 -6.91 -11.15
CA PHE A 76 -0.91 -6.00 -11.92
C PHE A 76 -0.91 -4.58 -11.34
N ASN A 77 0.21 -4.16 -10.74
CA ASN A 77 0.25 -2.80 -10.21
C ASN A 77 0.62 -1.82 -11.32
N ASP A 78 -0.33 -0.95 -11.71
CA ASP A 78 0.03 0.37 -12.20
C ASP A 78 0.68 1.10 -11.03
N MET A 79 2.01 1.13 -11.03
CA MET A 79 2.75 1.81 -9.99
C MET A 79 2.35 3.30 -10.03
N LEU A 80 1.69 3.79 -8.97
CA LEU A 80 1.50 5.22 -8.73
C LEU A 80 2.90 5.85 -8.63
N SER A 81 3.39 6.33 -9.77
CA SER A 81 4.68 7.00 -9.87
C SER A 81 4.55 8.39 -9.27
N ALA A 82 5.58 8.83 -8.55
CA ALA A 82 5.67 10.24 -8.13
C ALA A 82 5.73 11.22 -9.31
N HIS A 83 5.95 10.71 -10.53
CA HIS A 83 5.91 11.46 -11.78
C HIS A 83 4.51 11.49 -12.43
N GLN A 84 3.48 10.89 -11.81
CA GLN A 84 2.09 11.03 -12.24
C GLN A 84 1.68 12.50 -12.46
N PRO A 85 2.12 13.50 -11.66
CA PRO A 85 1.82 14.91 -11.93
C PRO A 85 2.31 15.42 -13.30
N PHE A 86 3.27 14.73 -13.93
CA PHE A 86 3.79 15.06 -15.24
C PHE A 86 3.14 14.27 -16.38
N GLU A 87 2.14 13.43 -16.11
CA GLU A 87 1.54 12.54 -17.14
C GLU A 87 1.00 13.31 -18.36
N THR A 88 0.61 14.57 -18.18
CA THR A 88 0.05 15.42 -19.24
C THR A 88 1.12 16.17 -20.05
N TYR A 89 2.33 16.37 -19.50
CA TYR A 89 3.38 17.16 -20.14
C TYR A 89 3.83 16.61 -21.51
N PRO A 90 3.96 15.28 -21.72
CA PRO A 90 4.31 14.73 -23.04
C PRO A 90 3.32 15.10 -24.14
N ALA A 91 2.04 15.31 -23.82
CA ALA A 91 1.05 15.76 -24.80
C ALA A 91 1.19 17.26 -25.11
N ILE A 92 1.66 18.06 -24.15
CA ILE A 92 1.81 19.52 -24.28
C ILE A 92 3.09 19.90 -25.02
N ILE A 93 4.19 19.15 -24.85
CA ILE A 93 5.53 19.53 -25.36
C ILE A 93 5.83 18.91 -26.74
N ARG A 94 5.03 17.94 -27.20
CA ARG A 94 5.31 17.19 -28.44
C ARG A 94 5.00 18.00 -29.72
N ASP A 95 4.19 19.06 -29.62
CA ASP A 95 3.83 19.96 -30.72
C ASP A 95 4.66 21.26 -30.67
#